data_AF-A0A2M8IUW2-F1
#
_entry.id   AF-A0A2M8IUW2-F1
#
_cell.length_a   1.000
_cell.length_b   1.000
_cell.length_c   1.000
_cell.angle_alpha   90.00
_cell.angle_beta   90.00
_cell.angle_gamma   90.00
#
_symmetry.space_group_name_H-M   'P 1'
#
loop_
_entity.id
_entity.type
_entity.pdbx_description
1 polymer ?
#
loop_
_entity_poly.entity_id
_entity_poly.type
_entity_poly.pdbx_seq_one_letter_code
_entity_poly.pdbx_strand_id
1 'polypeptide(L)'
;MTRKFAISLAFGAAATLAIWGGLPGAARAQEANACPVDGCIAKITSVSKEGDELAVEFEANFMPEMSKNHLHVWWGDRFDVKQVSNNAETEHSVAQGDWHPTDIYPSYVTTGAASVTQREGTTVLCVSPADRNHDIIDAEEFMCLDVADQL
;
A
#
# COMPACT_ATOMS: atom_id res chain seq x y z
N MET A 1 -28.33 5.75 -85.03
CA MET A 1 -28.98 5.14 -83.85
C MET A 1 -27.89 4.64 -82.91
N THR A 2 -27.87 5.21 -81.73
CA THR A 2 -26.87 5.13 -80.66
C THR A 2 -26.89 3.76 -79.97
N ARG A 3 -25.74 3.08 -79.83
CA ARG A 3 -25.54 2.10 -78.75
C ARG A 3 -24.19 2.32 -78.08
N LYS A 4 -24.31 2.51 -76.77
CA LYS A 4 -23.34 3.00 -75.79
C LYS A 4 -22.21 1.98 -75.55
N PHE A 5 -20.98 2.49 -75.42
CA PHE A 5 -19.88 1.80 -74.76
C PHE A 5 -20.10 1.83 -73.23
N ALA A 6 -19.92 0.69 -72.58
CA ALA A 6 -19.67 0.62 -71.14
C ALA A 6 -18.75 -0.59 -70.88
N ILE A 7 -17.46 -0.32 -70.74
CA ILE A 7 -16.48 -1.24 -70.17
C ILE A 7 -16.33 -0.79 -68.72
N SER A 8 -16.85 -1.59 -67.78
CA SER A 8 -16.57 -1.41 -66.36
C SER A 8 -15.68 -2.57 -65.91
N LEU A 9 -14.38 -2.29 -65.82
CA LEU A 9 -13.46 -3.03 -64.96
C LEU A 9 -13.74 -2.62 -63.51
N ALA A 10 -13.88 -3.59 -62.62
CA ALA A 10 -13.56 -3.43 -61.21
C ALA A 10 -13.14 -4.79 -60.64
N PHE A 11 -11.84 -5.06 -60.69
CA PHE A 11 -11.17 -5.93 -59.73
C PHE A 11 -11.09 -5.17 -58.41
N GLY A 12 -11.56 -5.77 -57.32
CA GLY A 12 -11.50 -5.19 -55.99
C GLY A 12 -11.69 -6.27 -54.93
N ALA A 13 -10.68 -7.10 -54.76
CA ALA A 13 -10.57 -7.99 -53.61
C ALA A 13 -9.80 -7.27 -52.49
N ALA A 14 -10.23 -7.57 -51.26
CA ALA A 14 -9.46 -7.59 -50.00
C ALA A 14 -9.77 -6.53 -48.93
N ALA A 15 -9.83 -7.09 -47.72
CA ALA A 15 -9.60 -6.54 -46.40
C ALA A 15 -10.77 -5.83 -45.69
N THR A 16 -11.60 -6.65 -45.06
CA THR A 16 -12.26 -6.35 -43.79
C THR A 16 -11.24 -5.91 -42.73
N LEU A 17 -11.28 -4.63 -42.35
CA LEU A 17 -10.64 -4.12 -41.13
C LEU A 17 -11.73 -3.90 -40.08
N ALA A 18 -11.95 -4.92 -39.26
CA ALA A 18 -12.66 -4.77 -38.00
C ALA A 18 -11.74 -4.00 -37.06
N ILE A 19 -11.96 -2.68 -36.94
CA ILE A 19 -11.26 -1.85 -35.96
C ILE A 19 -11.87 -2.17 -34.59
N TRP A 20 -11.32 -3.19 -33.94
CA TRP A 20 -11.39 -3.35 -32.49
C TRP A 20 -10.49 -2.27 -31.88
N GLY A 21 -11.04 -1.06 -31.76
CA GLY A 21 -10.47 -0.01 -30.92
C GLY A 21 -10.81 -0.34 -29.46
N GLY A 22 -10.00 -1.21 -28.86
CA GLY A 22 -10.05 -1.47 -27.43
C GLY A 22 -9.93 -0.17 -26.65
N LEU A 23 -10.78 -0.05 -25.64
CA LEU A 23 -10.71 0.98 -24.61
C LEU A 23 -9.26 1.15 -24.14
N PRO A 24 -8.72 2.37 -24.01
CA PRO A 24 -7.46 2.54 -23.31
C PRO A 24 -7.67 2.09 -21.86
N GLY A 25 -7.09 0.94 -21.52
CA GLY A 25 -7.00 0.40 -20.17
C GLY A 25 -6.05 1.20 -19.28
N ALA A 26 -6.24 2.53 -19.22
CA ALA A 26 -5.47 3.46 -18.43
C ALA A 26 -6.40 4.25 -17.49
N ALA A 27 -7.16 3.53 -16.65
CA ALA A 27 -7.98 4.12 -15.60
C ALA A 27 -8.28 3.13 -14.45
N ARG A 28 -7.34 2.21 -14.14
CA ARG A 28 -7.48 1.26 -13.02
C ARG A 28 -6.35 1.30 -12.00
N ALA A 29 -5.30 2.09 -12.23
CA ALA A 29 -4.22 2.27 -11.27
C ALA A 29 -4.57 3.28 -10.16
N GLN A 30 -5.51 4.20 -10.42
CA GLN A 30 -5.87 5.28 -9.49
C GLN A 30 -6.84 4.85 -8.37
N GLU A 31 -7.46 3.66 -8.45
CA GLU A 31 -8.37 3.17 -7.39
C GLU A 31 -7.64 2.51 -6.21
N ALA A 32 -6.33 2.31 -6.31
CA ALA A 32 -5.55 1.57 -5.31
C ALA A 32 -4.80 2.46 -4.30
N ASN A 33 -4.72 3.77 -4.53
CA ASN A 33 -4.08 4.70 -3.61
C ASN A 33 -5.15 5.55 -2.90
N ALA A 34 -5.19 5.46 -1.57
CA ALA A 34 -6.03 6.23 -0.67
C ALA A 34 -5.31 7.46 -0.07
N CYS A 35 -4.02 7.64 -0.33
CA CYS A 35 -3.26 8.81 0.16
C CYS A 35 -3.74 10.11 -0.50
N PRO A 36 -3.80 11.22 0.26
CA PRO A 36 -3.86 12.56 -0.29
C PRO A 36 -2.66 12.88 -1.20
N VAL A 37 -2.77 13.96 -1.98
CA VAL A 37 -1.72 14.42 -2.90
C VAL A 37 -0.41 14.78 -2.18
N ASP A 38 -0.51 15.18 -0.91
CA ASP A 38 0.63 15.56 -0.09
C ASP A 38 1.26 14.36 0.67
N GLY A 39 0.85 13.13 0.33
CA GLY A 39 1.36 11.90 0.94
C GLY A 39 0.44 11.31 2.01
N CYS A 40 0.74 10.07 2.40
CA CYS A 40 0.09 9.41 3.52
C CYS A 40 0.84 9.72 4.82
N ILE A 41 0.10 10.01 5.87
CA ILE A 41 0.63 10.21 7.22
C ILE A 41 -0.15 9.31 8.16
N ALA A 42 0.55 8.63 9.06
CA ALA A 42 -0.04 7.88 10.17
C ALA A 42 0.69 8.25 11.47
N LYS A 43 -0.06 8.44 12.54
CA LYS A 43 0.45 8.82 13.86
C LYS A 43 -0.15 7.94 14.93
N ILE A 44 0.64 7.59 15.94
CA ILE A 44 0.12 7.03 17.18
C ILE A 44 -0.32 8.20 18.06
N THR A 45 -1.60 8.23 18.44
CA THR A 45 -2.17 9.29 19.29
C THR A 45 -2.29 8.88 20.74
N SER A 46 -2.44 7.58 21.01
CA SER A 46 -2.40 7.05 22.37
C SER A 46 -1.97 5.58 22.39
N VAL A 47 -1.38 5.18 23.51
CA VAL A 47 -1.05 3.78 23.81
C VAL A 47 -1.49 3.50 25.23
N SER A 48 -2.17 2.38 25.44
CA SER A 48 -2.54 1.90 26.77
C SER A 48 -2.43 0.39 26.85
N LYS A 49 -2.34 -0.15 28.05
CA LYS A 49 -2.24 -1.60 28.25
C LYS A 49 -3.61 -2.25 28.11
N GLU A 50 -3.69 -3.31 27.31
CA GLU A 50 -4.87 -4.15 27.16
C GLU A 50 -4.49 -5.63 27.35
N GLY A 51 -4.71 -6.13 28.56
CA GLY A 51 -4.25 -7.48 28.93
C GLY A 51 -2.72 -7.58 28.90
N ASP A 52 -2.22 -8.54 28.13
CA ASP A 52 -0.79 -8.75 27.89
C ASP A 52 -0.27 -8.02 26.64
N GLU A 53 -1.15 -7.26 25.97
CA GLU A 53 -0.87 -6.50 24.74
C GLU A 53 -1.09 -5.00 24.96
N LEU A 54 -0.86 -4.20 23.91
CA LEU A 54 -1.09 -2.77 23.89
C LEU A 54 -2.29 -2.43 23.00
N ALA A 55 -3.21 -1.63 23.50
CA ALA A 55 -4.18 -0.90 22.70
C ALA A 55 -3.54 0.39 22.19
N VAL A 56 -3.58 0.58 20.88
CA VAL A 56 -2.95 1.68 20.14
C VAL A 56 -4.03 2.41 19.36
N GLU A 57 -4.09 3.72 19.53
CA GLU A 57 -4.97 4.58 18.74
C GLU A 57 -4.16 5.30 17.66
N PHE A 58 -4.68 5.32 16.45
CA PHE A 58 -4.06 5.97 15.31
C PHE A 58 -4.83 7.20 14.84
N GLU A 59 -4.11 8.15 14.27
CA GLU A 59 -4.66 9.17 13.37
C GLU A 59 -3.96 9.04 12.02
N ALA A 60 -4.75 8.90 10.96
CA ALA A 60 -4.26 8.85 9.58
C ALA A 60 -5.01 9.85 8.70
N ASN A 61 -4.32 10.44 7.72
CA ASN A 61 -4.93 11.32 6.71
C ASN A 61 -5.56 10.56 5.53
N PHE A 62 -5.61 9.22 5.64
CA PHE A 62 -6.25 8.30 4.73
C PHE A 62 -7.06 7.30 5.56
N MET A 63 -7.97 6.55 4.92
CA MET A 63 -8.67 5.44 5.56
C MET A 63 -7.88 4.15 5.29
N PRO A 64 -7.29 3.50 6.32
CA PRO A 64 -6.61 2.22 6.13
C PRO A 64 -7.56 1.17 5.54
N GLU A 65 -7.07 0.48 4.52
CA GLU A 65 -7.75 -0.62 3.83
C GLU A 65 -6.67 -1.49 3.18
N MET A 66 -6.62 -2.79 3.52
CA MET A 66 -5.56 -3.69 3.03
C MET A 66 -5.46 -3.73 1.49
N SER A 67 -6.57 -3.49 0.79
CA SER A 67 -6.62 -3.47 -0.68
C SER A 67 -6.03 -2.20 -1.32
N LYS A 68 -5.77 -1.16 -0.51
CA LYS A 68 -5.30 0.17 -0.94
C LYS A 68 -4.04 0.60 -0.20
N ASN A 69 -4.19 1.25 0.95
CA ASN A 69 -3.10 1.66 1.81
C ASN A 69 -3.47 1.28 3.22
N HIS A 70 -2.50 0.81 3.99
CA HIS A 70 -2.74 0.31 5.34
C HIS A 70 -1.55 0.67 6.22
N LEU A 71 -1.58 0.22 7.47
CA LEU A 71 -0.57 0.54 8.47
C LEU A 71 0.36 -0.64 8.66
N HIS A 72 1.66 -0.37 8.70
CA HIS A 72 2.65 -1.29 9.22
C HIS A 72 2.98 -0.89 10.64
N VAL A 73 2.92 -1.86 11.56
CA VAL A 73 3.28 -1.67 12.98
C VAL A 73 4.46 -2.57 13.30
N TRP A 74 5.50 -2.02 13.96
CA TRP A 74 6.71 -2.77 14.32
C TRP A 74 7.40 -2.19 15.55
N TRP A 75 8.36 -2.96 16.08
CA TRP A 75 9.22 -2.57 17.20
C TRP A 75 10.49 -1.87 16.67
N GLY A 76 10.59 -0.55 16.90
CA GLY A 76 11.55 0.34 16.25
C GLY A 76 13.02 0.08 16.55
N ASP A 77 13.34 -0.46 17.73
CA ASP A 77 14.73 -0.82 18.05
C ASP A 77 15.16 -2.14 17.40
N ARG A 78 14.22 -2.92 16.85
CA ARG A 78 14.49 -4.19 16.14
C ARG A 78 14.66 -3.98 14.64
N PHE A 79 13.88 -3.08 14.05
CA PHE A 79 13.82 -2.89 12.59
C PHE A 79 13.69 -1.42 12.23
N ASP A 80 14.41 -1.03 11.17
CA ASP A 80 14.17 0.26 10.53
C ASP A 80 12.94 0.22 9.61
N VAL A 81 12.42 1.40 9.25
CA VAL A 81 11.24 1.53 8.40
C VAL A 81 11.41 0.87 7.02
N LYS A 82 12.61 0.80 6.46
CA LYS A 82 12.86 0.17 5.14
C LYS A 82 12.86 -1.35 5.23
N GLN A 83 13.25 -1.92 6.37
CA GLN A 83 13.19 -3.35 6.63
C GLN A 83 11.76 -3.86 6.74
N VAL A 84 10.81 -3.01 7.13
CA VAL A 84 9.39 -3.37 7.25
C VAL A 84 8.59 -3.18 5.97
N SER A 85 9.26 -3.30 4.82
CA SER A 85 8.69 -3.19 3.48
C SER A 85 8.78 -4.53 2.76
N ASN A 86 7.83 -4.85 1.87
CA ASN A 86 7.92 -6.06 1.03
C ASN A 86 9.06 -5.99 0.01
N ASN A 87 9.41 -4.78 -0.45
CA ASN A 87 10.52 -4.53 -1.35
C ASN A 87 11.86 -4.23 -0.64
N ALA A 88 12.00 -4.59 0.65
CA ALA A 88 13.19 -4.31 1.46
C ALA A 88 14.50 -4.70 0.77
N GLU A 89 14.57 -5.91 0.19
CA GLU A 89 15.79 -6.38 -0.47
C GLU A 89 16.02 -5.70 -1.82
N THR A 90 14.97 -5.57 -2.63
CA THR A 90 15.08 -5.13 -4.03
C THR A 90 15.23 -3.62 -4.19
N GLU A 91 14.55 -2.83 -3.36
CA GLU A 91 14.51 -1.37 -3.45
C GLU A 91 15.35 -0.70 -2.35
N HIS A 92 15.50 -1.35 -1.19
CA HIS A 92 16.22 -0.78 -0.06
C HIS A 92 17.53 -1.47 0.26
N SER A 93 17.86 -2.59 -0.39
CA SER A 93 19.09 -3.36 -0.17
C SER A 93 19.30 -3.76 1.30
N VAL A 94 18.21 -3.97 2.04
CA VAL A 94 18.21 -4.43 3.43
C VAL A 94 17.44 -5.75 3.54
N ALA A 95 17.83 -6.60 4.49
CA ALA A 95 17.07 -7.81 4.79
C ALA A 95 15.71 -7.43 5.40
N GLN A 96 14.64 -8.07 4.91
CA GLN A 96 13.30 -7.84 5.42
C GLN A 96 13.24 -8.19 6.92
N GLY A 97 12.67 -7.27 7.70
CA GLY A 97 12.43 -7.43 9.13
C GLY A 97 11.04 -7.99 9.44
N ASP A 98 10.74 -8.11 10.74
CA ASP A 98 9.40 -8.49 11.19
C ASP A 98 8.53 -7.26 11.41
N TRP A 99 7.28 -7.33 10.94
CA TRP A 99 6.30 -6.27 11.08
C TRP A 99 4.89 -6.84 10.91
N HIS A 100 3.88 -6.07 11.28
CA HIS A 100 2.49 -6.48 11.16
C HIS A 100 1.69 -5.49 10.29
N PRO A 101 1.09 -5.93 9.18
CA PRO A 101 0.11 -5.14 8.44
C PRO A 101 -1.22 -5.11 9.17
N THR A 102 -1.89 -3.96 9.17
CA THR A 102 -3.27 -3.84 9.65
C THR A 102 -4.02 -2.71 8.95
N ASP A 103 -5.31 -2.91 8.72
CA ASP A 103 -6.28 -1.86 8.37
C ASP A 103 -7.26 -1.56 9.52
N ILE A 104 -7.05 -2.16 10.70
CA ILE A 104 -7.85 -1.89 11.88
C ILE A 104 -7.59 -0.44 12.33
N TYR A 105 -8.64 0.39 12.34
CA TYR A 105 -8.55 1.82 12.58
C TYR A 105 -9.86 2.36 13.20
N PRO A 106 -9.81 3.32 14.15
CA PRO A 106 -8.60 3.93 14.70
C PRO A 106 -7.91 3.10 15.80
N SER A 107 -8.60 2.12 16.38
CA SER A 107 -8.15 1.37 17.56
C SER A 107 -7.64 -0.02 17.21
N TYR A 108 -6.38 -0.32 17.51
CA TYR A 108 -5.72 -1.60 17.23
C TYR A 108 -5.10 -2.18 18.50
N VAL A 109 -5.30 -3.47 18.74
CA VAL A 109 -4.58 -4.19 19.81
C VAL A 109 -3.41 -4.95 19.20
N THR A 110 -2.21 -4.76 19.74
CA THR A 110 -0.99 -5.39 19.23
C THR A 110 -1.12 -6.90 19.15
N THR A 111 -0.63 -7.47 18.06
CA THR A 111 -0.68 -8.90 17.79
C THR A 111 0.37 -9.29 16.74
N GLY A 112 0.53 -10.59 16.49
CA GLY A 112 1.49 -11.10 15.51
C GLY A 112 2.90 -10.59 15.79
N ALA A 113 3.61 -10.13 14.76
CA ALA A 113 4.96 -9.56 14.89
C ALA A 113 5.02 -8.26 15.72
N ALA A 114 3.90 -7.54 15.85
CA ALA A 114 3.81 -6.35 16.69
C ALA A 114 3.42 -6.67 18.15
N SER A 115 3.14 -7.94 18.49
CA SER A 115 2.82 -8.35 19.87
C SER A 115 3.92 -7.95 20.85
N VAL A 116 3.53 -7.60 22.08
CA VAL A 116 4.43 -7.33 23.21
C VAL A 116 5.37 -8.51 23.46
N THR A 117 4.92 -9.74 23.23
CA THR A 117 5.75 -10.94 23.40
C THR A 117 6.87 -11.06 22.36
N GLN A 118 6.74 -10.38 21.22
CA GLN A 118 7.72 -10.36 20.12
C GLN A 118 8.69 -9.18 20.21
N ARG A 119 8.57 -8.30 21.21
CA ARG A 119 9.37 -7.06 21.27
C ARG A 119 10.84 -7.25 21.63
N GLU A 120 11.21 -8.43 22.13
CA GLU A 120 12.61 -8.76 22.52
C GLU A 120 13.27 -7.71 23.43
N GLY A 121 12.50 -7.12 24.35
CA GLY A 121 12.98 -6.09 25.27
C GLY A 121 12.89 -4.65 24.77
N THR A 122 12.59 -4.43 23.48
CA THR A 122 12.32 -3.11 22.89
C THR A 122 11.15 -2.42 23.59
N THR A 123 11.24 -1.09 23.71
CA THR A 123 10.14 -0.25 24.20
C THR A 123 9.65 0.74 23.16
N VAL A 124 10.27 0.82 21.99
CA VAL A 124 9.86 1.73 20.92
C VAL A 124 8.89 1.04 19.97
N LEU A 125 7.64 1.52 19.91
CA LEU A 125 6.63 1.06 18.94
C LEU A 125 6.49 2.09 17.82
N CYS A 126 6.48 1.63 16.58
CA CYS A 126 6.43 2.48 15.39
C CYS A 126 5.26 2.15 14.48
N VAL A 127 4.83 3.14 13.70
CA VAL A 127 3.83 3.03 12.65
C VAL A 127 4.27 3.78 11.38
N SER A 128 3.96 3.20 10.22
CA SER A 128 4.15 3.82 8.90
C SER A 128 2.98 3.44 7.99
N PRO A 129 2.57 4.33 7.09
CA PRO A 129 1.75 3.97 5.95
C PRO A 129 2.49 3.02 5.00
N ALA A 130 1.74 2.09 4.42
CA ALA A 130 2.19 1.19 3.36
C ALA A 130 1.15 1.10 2.24
N ASP A 131 1.57 0.71 1.05
CA ASP A 131 0.69 0.49 -0.09
C ASP A 131 0.07 -0.93 -0.08
N ARG A 132 -0.75 -1.24 -1.08
CA ARG A 132 -1.45 -2.53 -1.20
C ARG A 132 -0.51 -3.73 -1.35
N ASN A 133 0.73 -3.51 -1.76
CA ASN A 133 1.74 -4.55 -1.92
C ASN A 133 2.56 -4.71 -0.64
N HIS A 134 2.24 -3.97 0.43
CA HIS A 134 3.02 -3.85 1.66
C HIS A 134 4.37 -3.17 1.44
N ASP A 135 4.48 -2.33 0.41
CA ASP A 135 5.65 -1.50 0.23
C ASP A 135 5.48 -0.21 1.04
N ILE A 136 6.54 0.19 1.74
CA ILE A 136 6.57 1.48 2.44
C ILE A 136 6.50 2.60 1.41
N ILE A 137 5.53 3.49 1.59
CA ILE A 137 5.23 4.56 0.64
C ILE A 137 6.31 5.64 0.68
N ASP A 138 6.69 6.01 1.90
CA ASP A 138 7.72 7.02 2.18
C ASP A 138 8.47 6.62 3.45
N ALA A 139 9.77 6.38 3.31
CA ALA A 139 10.63 5.98 4.42
C ALA A 139 10.99 7.14 5.36
N GLU A 140 10.56 8.37 5.06
CA GLU A 140 10.70 9.53 5.93
C GLU A 140 9.42 9.81 6.74
N GLU A 141 8.27 9.24 6.34
CA GLU A 141 6.95 9.44 6.97
C GLU A 141 6.57 8.25 7.87
N PHE A 142 7.17 8.21 9.06
CA PHE A 142 6.81 7.26 10.11
C PHE A 142 6.86 7.92 11.49
N MET A 143 6.15 7.32 12.45
CA MET A 143 6.16 7.78 13.83
C MET A 143 6.53 6.64 14.75
N CYS A 144 7.43 6.91 15.69
CA CYS A 144 7.78 6.00 16.77
C CYS A 144 7.50 6.67 18.11
N LEU A 145 7.05 5.88 19.09
CA LEU A 145 6.88 6.28 20.48
C LEU A 145 7.57 5.28 21.40
N ASP A 146 8.22 5.80 22.44
CA ASP A 146 8.62 4.97 23.58
C ASP A 146 7.38 4.66 24.44
N VAL A 147 7.10 3.37 24.60
CA VAL A 147 5.94 2.82 25.32
C VAL A 147 6.36 2.07 26.58
N ALA A 148 7.56 2.34 27.11
CA ALA A 148 8.09 1.68 28.31
C ALA A 148 7.11 1.67 29.50
N ASP A 149 6.36 2.75 29.70
CA ASP A 149 5.41 2.90 30.81
C ASP A 149 4.14 2.05 30.66
N GLN A 150 3.88 1.49 29.47
CA GLN A 150 2.69 0.70 29.16
C GLN A 150 2.94 -0.82 29.12
N LEU A 151 4.20 -1.26 29.19
CA LEU A 151 4.62 -2.67 29.05
C LEU A 151 4.45 -3.46 30.37
#